data_AF-A0A086JZZ0-F1
#
_entry.id   AF-A0A086JZZ0-F1
#
_cell.length_a   1.000
_cell.length_b   1.000
_cell.length_c   1.000
_cell.angle_alpha   90.00
_cell.angle_beta   90.00
_cell.angle_gamma   90.00
#
_symmetry.space_group_name_H-M   'P 1'
#
loop_
_entity.id
_entity.type
_entity.pdbx_description
1 polymer ?
#
loop_
_entity_poly.entity_id
_entity_poly.type
_entity_poly.pdbx_seq_one_letter_code
_entity_poly.pdbx_strand_id
1 'polypeptide(L)'
;MGKEQPVASLHSGKAVVARGFEILQVNLRLLEEQQYQDGERLPVAYKELGQCEIFPQTISHHPNGRFIAVCGDGEYVIYTAQ
;
A
#
# COMPACT_ATOMS: atom_id res chain seq x y z
N MET A 1 1.04 17.94 -13.43
CA MET A 1 -0.24 17.96 -12.70
C MET A 1 -0.25 16.76 -11.76
N GLY A 2 -0.33 17.00 -10.46
CA GLY A 2 -0.25 15.93 -9.45
C GLY A 2 -1.55 15.13 -9.38
N LYS A 3 -1.44 13.80 -9.31
CA LYS A 3 -2.59 12.95 -8.96
C LYS A 3 -3.03 13.30 -7.53
N GLU A 4 -4.29 13.69 -7.36
CA GLU A 4 -4.88 13.91 -6.04
C GLU A 4 -5.13 12.60 -5.29
N GLN A 5 -5.23 11.48 -6.00
CA GLN A 5 -5.51 10.19 -5.40
C GLN A 5 -4.22 9.50 -4.90
N PRO A 6 -4.23 8.96 -3.67
CA PRO A 6 -3.10 8.19 -3.15
C PRO A 6 -2.89 6.92 -3.98
N VAL A 7 -1.64 6.57 -4.19
CA VAL A 7 -1.27 5.32 -4.86
C VAL A 7 -1.24 4.22 -3.80
N ALA A 8 -2.33 3.46 -3.74
CA ALA A 8 -2.55 2.45 -2.71
C ALA A 8 -3.41 1.29 -3.21
N SER A 9 -3.36 0.17 -2.50
CA SER A 9 -4.29 -0.94 -2.67
C SER A 9 -4.51 -1.69 -1.35
N LEU A 10 -5.61 -2.43 -1.26
CA LEU A 10 -6.01 -3.18 -0.07
C LEU A 10 -6.39 -4.60 -0.47
N HIS A 11 -5.82 -5.59 0.21
CA HIS A 11 -6.25 -6.97 0.09
C HIS A 11 -6.36 -7.59 1.47
N SER A 12 -7.54 -8.12 1.79
CA SER A 12 -7.75 -8.91 3.00
C SER A 12 -7.28 -8.19 4.28
N GLY A 13 -7.49 -6.88 4.41
CA GLY A 13 -7.09 -6.10 5.58
C GLY A 13 -5.60 -5.70 5.63
N LYS A 14 -4.79 -6.06 4.63
CA LYS A 14 -3.44 -5.51 4.43
C LYS A 14 -3.48 -4.44 3.35
N ALA A 15 -3.15 -3.20 3.70
CA ALA A 15 -3.01 -2.10 2.77
C ALA A 15 -1.54 -1.95 2.37
N VAL A 16 -1.30 -1.61 1.10
CA VAL A 16 0.02 -1.17 0.62
C VAL A 16 -0.15 0.20 -0.02
N VAL A 17 0.73 1.13 0.35
CA VAL A 17 0.71 2.53 -0.09
C VAL A 17 2.10 2.94 -0.59
N ALA A 18 2.15 3.81 -1.59
CA ALA A 18 3.39 4.45 -2.02
C ALA A 18 3.51 5.88 -1.47
N ARG A 19 4.69 6.22 -0.95
CA ARG A 19 5.06 7.58 -0.55
C ARG A 19 6.31 7.99 -1.31
N GLY A 20 6.15 8.76 -2.39
CA GLY A 20 7.24 8.97 -3.33
C GLY A 20 7.65 7.63 -3.95
N PHE A 21 8.91 7.23 -3.76
CA PHE A 21 9.43 5.93 -4.18
C PHE A 21 9.35 4.85 -3.09
N GLU A 22 8.93 5.18 -1.87
CA GLU A 22 8.84 4.21 -0.77
C GLU A 22 7.56 3.38 -0.88
N ILE A 23 7.67 2.06 -0.76
CA ILE A 23 6.51 1.14 -0.68
C ILE A 23 6.33 0.71 0.77
N LEU A 24 5.15 1.03 1.32
CA LEU A 24 4.82 0.81 2.73
C LEU A 24 3.62 -0.11 2.85
N GLN A 25 3.67 -1.05 3.79
CA GLN A 25 2.58 -1.96 4.12
C GLN A 25 2.00 -1.62 5.50
N VAL A 26 0.69 -1.72 5.63
CA VAL A 26 -0.05 -1.57 6.90
C VAL A 26 -1.00 -2.75 7.07
N ASN A 27 -1.03 -3.34 8.27
CA ASN A 27 -2.02 -4.36 8.63
C ASN A 27 -3.15 -3.72 9.44
N LEU A 28 -4.31 -3.55 8.81
CA LEU A 28 -5.49 -2.92 9.41
C LEU A 28 -6.27 -3.89 10.31
N ARG A 29 -6.05 -5.20 10.21
CA ARG A 29 -6.72 -6.19 11.08
C ARG A 29 -6.34 -6.04 12.56
N LEU A 30 -5.21 -5.42 12.85
CA LEU A 30 -4.75 -5.18 14.22
C LEU A 30 -5.57 -4.09 14.93
N LEU A 31 -6.47 -3.40 14.21
CA LEU A 31 -7.30 -2.32 14.74
C LEU A 31 -8.70 -2.80 15.19
N GLU A 32 -9.03 -4.08 14.98
CA GLU A 32 -10.42 -4.60 15.08
C GLU A 32 -11.05 -4.52 16.49
N GLU A 33 -10.28 -4.26 17.54
CA GLU A 33 -10.77 -4.23 18.93
C GLU A 33 -11.29 -2.85 19.40
N GLN A 34 -11.17 -1.81 18.57
CA GLN A 34 -11.50 -0.43 18.95
C GLN A 34 -12.47 0.24 17.96
N GLN A 35 -13.42 1.00 18.50
CA GLN A 35 -14.26 1.91 17.72
C GLN A 35 -13.52 3.24 17.53
N TYR A 36 -13.27 3.60 16.28
CA TYR A 36 -12.68 4.88 15.89
C TYR A 36 -13.75 5.83 15.37
N GLN A 37 -13.59 7.12 15.64
CA GLN A 37 -14.49 8.15 15.11
C GLN A 37 -14.18 8.45 13.64
N ASP A 38 -15.16 8.98 12.91
CA ASP A 38 -14.92 9.45 11.55
C ASP A 38 -13.89 10.59 11.53
N GLY A 39 -12.96 10.54 10.59
CA GLY A 39 -11.83 11.48 10.52
C GLY A 39 -10.72 11.23 11.55
N GLU A 40 -10.85 10.25 12.46
CA GLU A 40 -9.80 9.92 13.41
C GLU A 40 -8.59 9.29 12.70
N ARG A 41 -7.39 9.70 13.10
CA ARG A 41 -6.15 9.11 12.59
C ARG A 41 -5.89 7.78 13.29
N LEU A 42 -5.95 6.70 12.51
CA LEU A 42 -5.70 5.34 13.01
C LEU A 42 -4.24 5.16 13.47
N PRO A 43 -3.98 4.54 14.63
CA PRO A 43 -2.64 4.27 15.14
C PRO A 43 -2.03 3.03 14.46
N VAL A 44 -1.72 3.16 13.16
CA VAL A 44 -1.16 2.06 12.36
C VAL A 44 0.36 2.08 12.32
N ALA A 45 0.97 0.89 12.39
CA ALA A 45 2.39 0.71 12.12
C ALA A 45 2.63 0.47 10.62
N TYR A 46 3.57 1.24 10.05
CA TYR A 46 4.03 1.06 8.69
C TYR A 46 5.23 0.11 8.67
N LYS A 47 5.17 -0.91 7.81
CA LYS A 47 6.29 -1.79 7.46
C LYS A 47 6.81 -1.39 6.08
N GLU A 48 8.08 -1.04 5.97
CA GLU A 48 8.69 -0.79 4.67
C GLU A 48 8.87 -2.10 3.90
N LEU A 49 8.40 -2.15 2.66
CA LEU A 49 8.66 -3.26 1.73
C LEU A 49 9.89 -2.99 0.86
N GLY A 50 10.28 -1.71 0.75
CA GLY A 50 11.49 -1.25 0.08
C GLY A 50 11.25 0.00 -0.77
N GLN A 51 12.29 0.41 -1.46
CA GLN A 51 12.23 1.50 -2.44
C GLN A 51 11.90 0.95 -3.83
N CYS A 52 11.08 1.68 -4.57
CA CYS A 52 10.74 1.36 -5.95
C CYS A 52 11.73 2.00 -6.92
N GLU A 53 12.17 1.21 -7.90
CA GLU A 53 13.08 1.67 -8.96
C GLU A 53 12.37 2.58 -9.97
N ILE A 54 11.04 2.42 -10.08
CA ILE A 54 10.17 3.23 -10.92
C ILE A 54 9.27 4.11 -10.06
N PHE A 55 8.79 5.23 -10.60
CA PHE A 55 7.87 6.08 -9.87
C PHE A 55 6.48 5.43 -9.79
N PRO A 56 5.95 5.12 -8.59
CA PRO A 56 4.69 4.39 -8.46
C PRO A 56 3.49 5.21 -8.97
N GLN A 57 2.74 4.67 -9.94
CA GLN A 57 1.52 5.28 -10.44
C GLN A 57 0.27 4.49 -10.06
N THR A 58 0.40 3.18 -9.92
CA THR A 58 -0.64 2.25 -9.45
C THR A 58 -0.02 1.10 -8.66
N ILE A 59 -0.76 0.57 -7.68
CA ILE A 59 -0.41 -0.66 -6.98
C ILE A 59 -1.58 -1.62 -7.09
N SER A 60 -1.29 -2.90 -7.36
CA SER A 60 -2.31 -3.94 -7.46
C SER A 60 -1.88 -5.17 -6.67
N HIS A 61 -2.76 -5.66 -5.80
CA HIS A 61 -2.56 -6.95 -5.14
C HIS A 61 -2.94 -8.06 -6.10
N HIS A 62 -2.10 -9.10 -6.17
CA HIS A 62 -2.49 -10.36 -6.77
C HIS A 62 -3.66 -10.98 -5.96
N PRO A 63 -4.62 -11.67 -6.59
CA PRO A 63 -5.81 -12.21 -5.89
C PRO A 63 -5.53 -13.12 -4.68
N ASN A 64 -4.36 -13.76 -4.63
CA ASN A 64 -3.94 -14.59 -3.49
C ASN A 64 -3.26 -13.80 -2.35
N GLY A 65 -3.06 -12.49 -2.51
CA GLY A 65 -2.45 -11.61 -1.51
C GLY A 65 -0.94 -11.75 -1.30
N ARG A 66 -0.25 -12.65 -2.01
CA ARG A 66 1.18 -12.94 -1.80
C ARG A 66 2.12 -12.02 -2.59
N PHE A 67 1.60 -11.40 -3.64
CA PHE A 67 2.35 -10.53 -4.52
C PHE A 67 1.62 -9.22 -4.71
N ILE A 68 2.40 -8.16 -4.89
CA ILE A 68 1.90 -6.87 -5.36
C ILE A 68 2.67 -6.47 -6.60
N ALA A 69 1.98 -5.89 -7.57
CA ALA A 69 2.60 -5.22 -8.71
C ALA A 69 2.53 -3.71 -8.47
N VAL A 70 3.67 -3.03 -8.57
CA VAL A 70 3.77 -1.58 -8.64
C VAL A 70 4.04 -1.24 -10.10
N CYS A 71 3.19 -0.41 -10.71
CA CYS A 71 3.33 -0.03 -12.12
C CYS A 71 3.56 1.47 -12.25
N GLY A 72 4.37 1.86 -13.23
CA GLY A 72 4.67 3.25 -13.56
C GLY A 72 5.40 3.35 -14.90
N ASP A 73 5.04 4.34 -15.73
CA ASP A 73 5.73 4.69 -16.97
C ASP A 73 5.97 3.52 -17.96
N GLY A 74 5.02 2.58 -18.03
CA GLY A 74 5.09 1.41 -18.93
C GLY A 74 5.86 0.22 -18.35
N GLU A 75 6.39 0.35 -17.14
CA GLU A 75 7.13 -0.67 -16.42
C GLU A 75 6.37 -1.15 -15.18
N TYR A 76 6.80 -2.29 -14.63
CA TYR A 76 6.28 -2.81 -13.37
C TYR A 76 7.36 -3.54 -12.56
N VAL A 77 7.23 -3.46 -11.24
CA VAL A 77 8.04 -4.21 -10.26
C VAL A 77 7.10 -5.06 -9.42
N ILE A 78 7.47 -6.34 -9.19
CA ILE A 78 6.70 -7.26 -8.35
C ILE A 78 7.39 -7.40 -6.99
N TYR A 79 6.67 -7.11 -5.91
CA TYR A 79 7.12 -7.37 -4.55
C TYR A 79 6.41 -8.58 -3.97
N THR A 80 7.08 -9.28 -3.07
CA THR A 80 6.44 -10.29 -2.22
C THR A 80 5.83 -9.59 -1.00
N ALA A 81 4.52 -9.68 -0.84
CA ALA A 81 3.80 -9.13 0.31
C ALA A 81 3.79 -10.17 1.45
N GLN A 82 4.84 -10.19 2.27
CA GLN A 82 4.92 -11.02 3.48
C GLN A 82 4.31 -10.28 4.68
#